data_AF-A0A6I1VTQ4-F1
#
_entry.id   AF-A0A6I1VTQ4-F1
#
_cell.length_a   1.000
_cell.length_b   1.000
_cell.length_c   1.000
_cell.angle_alpha   90.00
_cell.angle_beta   90.00
_cell.angle_gamma   90.00
#
_symmetry.space_group_name_H-M   'P 1'
#
loop_
_entity.id
_entity.type
_entity.pdbx_description
1 polymer ?
#
loop_
_entity_poly.entity_id
_entity_poly.type
_entity_poly.pdbx_seq_one_letter_code
_entity_poly.pdbx_strand_id
1 'polypeptide(L)'
;KPQAAVWGYLYFFAFGFSSIWLFQGLEKITFPVIFEVCLRFVGLLVLFIFISQPEDAIKALMIMSSFALLNTVVGFYLVYKVVGGYSFKFRGGLAQIKDGFHSFLYKSSNNIMMSAGPALVGVMCGQAAVAKYAPAEKIIKASVGLVGPVLIGLYPYLSRKLLQSTTLNLKFSSFIVAGLFFAGVIGAAIIYV
;
A
#
# COMPACT_ATOMS: atom_id res chain seq x y z
N LYS A 1 25.36 10.47 -0.50
CA LYS A 1 25.69 11.11 0.80
C LYS A 1 25.15 10.22 1.94
N PRO A 2 25.92 9.91 2.99
CA PRO A 2 25.53 8.94 4.04
C PRO A 2 24.24 9.33 4.78
N GLN A 3 23.96 10.62 4.95
CA GLN A 3 22.74 11.11 5.59
C GLN A 3 21.45 10.75 4.82
N ALA A 4 21.48 10.73 3.48
CA ALA A 4 20.31 10.35 2.68
C ALA A 4 19.95 8.87 2.90
N ALA A 5 20.96 8.01 3.07
CA ALA A 5 20.74 6.59 3.35
C ALA A 5 20.05 6.40 4.70
N VAL A 6 20.49 7.12 5.74
CA VAL A 6 19.89 7.04 7.08
C VAL A 6 18.39 7.38 7.05
N TRP A 7 18.01 8.50 6.43
CA TRP A 7 16.60 8.89 6.33
C TRP A 7 15.79 7.93 5.45
N GLY A 8 16.39 7.39 4.39
CA GLY A 8 15.78 6.34 3.59
C GLY A 8 15.50 5.08 4.40
N TYR A 9 16.48 4.59 5.18
CA TYR A 9 16.29 3.43 6.05
C TYR A 9 15.23 3.67 7.13
N LEU A 10 15.19 4.86 7.73
CA LEU A 10 14.15 5.22 8.70
C LEU A 10 12.76 5.21 8.07
N TYR A 11 12.62 5.71 6.84
CA TYR A 11 11.37 5.65 6.10
C TYR A 11 10.91 4.20 5.85
N PHE A 12 11.83 3.33 5.38
CA PHE A 12 11.52 1.92 5.18
C PHE A 12 11.21 1.18 6.48
N PHE A 13 11.91 1.51 7.56
CA PHE A 13 11.64 0.97 8.89
C PHE A 13 10.22 1.35 9.33
N ALA A 14 9.84 2.62 9.25
CA ALA A 14 8.49 3.07 9.58
C ALA A 14 7.42 2.31 8.78
N PHE A 15 7.63 2.17 7.47
CA PHE A 15 6.71 1.46 6.58
C PHE A 15 6.59 -0.03 6.93
N GLY A 16 7.71 -0.72 7.19
CA GLY A 16 7.73 -2.13 7.54
C GLY A 16 7.01 -2.46 8.86
N PHE A 17 6.95 -1.48 9.77
CA PHE A 17 6.29 -1.59 11.06
C PHE A 17 4.84 -1.06 11.06
N SER A 18 4.22 -0.87 9.89
CA SER A 18 2.83 -0.43 9.78
C SER A 18 1.85 -1.40 10.47
N SER A 19 0.92 -0.86 11.27
CA SER A 19 -0.08 -1.61 12.05
C SER A 19 -1.43 -1.75 11.36
N ILE A 20 -1.58 -1.22 10.14
CA ILE A 20 -2.86 -1.16 9.43
C ILE A 20 -3.51 -2.53 9.22
N TRP A 21 -2.70 -3.58 9.05
CA TRP A 21 -3.16 -4.96 8.85
C TRP A 21 -4.01 -5.48 10.02
N LEU A 22 -3.69 -5.08 11.26
CA LEU A 22 -4.46 -5.48 12.44
C LEU A 22 -5.85 -4.86 12.39
N PHE A 23 -5.92 -3.56 12.11
CA PHE A 23 -7.18 -2.83 12.03
C PHE A 23 -8.04 -3.28 10.84
N GLN A 24 -7.41 -3.70 9.74
CA GLN A 24 -8.08 -4.35 8.61
C GLN A 24 -8.71 -5.68 9.03
N GLY A 25 -7.98 -6.53 9.76
CA GLY A 25 -8.51 -7.80 10.26
C GLY A 25 -9.61 -7.64 11.31
N LEU A 26 -9.58 -6.55 12.09
CA LEU A 26 -10.59 -6.23 13.12
C LEU A 26 -11.77 -5.41 12.59
N GLU A 27 -11.82 -5.10 11.29
CA GLU A 27 -12.84 -4.24 10.67
C GLU A 27 -12.94 -2.81 11.27
N LYS A 28 -11.89 -2.36 11.98
CA LYS A 28 -11.81 -1.04 12.63
C LYS A 28 -10.82 -0.11 11.94
N ILE A 29 -10.90 -0.02 10.61
CA ILE A 29 -9.92 0.69 9.76
C ILE A 29 -10.07 2.21 9.73
N THR A 30 -11.26 2.73 10.05
CA THR A 30 -11.62 4.12 9.75
C THR A 30 -10.67 5.14 10.36
N PHE A 31 -10.39 5.03 11.67
CA PHE A 31 -9.53 6.00 12.34
C PHE A 31 -8.05 5.92 11.89
N PRO A 32 -7.39 4.74 11.87
CA PRO A 32 -6.03 4.62 11.35
C PRO A 32 -5.86 5.15 9.92
N VAL A 33 -6.82 4.87 9.03
CA VAL A 33 -6.76 5.32 7.63
C VAL A 33 -6.90 6.83 7.53
N ILE A 34 -7.89 7.44 8.21
CA ILE A 34 -8.07 8.90 8.20
C ILE A 34 -6.81 9.59 8.73
N PHE A 35 -6.24 9.07 9.82
CA PHE A 35 -5.02 9.61 10.40
C PHE A 35 -3.83 9.53 9.44
N GLU A 36 -3.60 8.38 8.81
CA GLU A 36 -2.54 8.20 7.80
C GLU A 36 -2.71 9.17 6.62
N VAL A 37 -3.94 9.34 6.14
CA VAL A 37 -4.27 10.26 5.05
C VAL A 37 -4.00 11.70 5.47
N CYS A 38 -4.45 12.12 6.66
CA CYS A 38 -4.16 13.45 7.19
C CYS A 38 -2.64 13.71 7.29
N LEU A 39 -1.87 12.75 7.81
CA LEU A 39 -0.41 12.89 7.87
C LEU A 39 0.23 12.98 6.48
N ARG A 40 -0.26 12.24 5.49
CA ARG A 40 0.21 12.36 4.10
C ARG A 40 -0.11 13.73 3.50
N PHE A 41 -1.30 14.27 3.75
CA PHE A 41 -1.66 15.62 3.29
C PHE A 41 -0.81 16.70 3.96
N VAL A 42 -0.66 16.65 5.28
CA VAL A 42 0.19 17.61 6.01
C VAL A 42 1.64 17.48 5.56
N GLY A 43 2.15 16.25 5.43
CA GLY A 43 3.49 15.99 4.92
C GLY A 43 3.70 16.55 3.52
N LEU A 44 2.72 16.38 2.63
CA LEU A 44 2.75 16.95 1.28
C LEU A 44 2.81 18.49 1.31
N LEU A 45 1.98 19.13 2.13
CA LEU A 45 1.99 20.59 2.28
C LEU A 45 3.35 21.10 2.80
N VAL A 46 3.92 20.42 3.80
CA VAL A 46 5.25 20.74 4.33
C VAL A 46 6.31 20.54 3.24
N LEU A 47 6.25 19.47 2.45
CA LEU A 47 7.17 19.28 1.32
C LEU A 47 7.09 20.46 0.33
N PHE A 48 5.89 20.90 -0.05
CA PHE A 48 5.72 22.02 -0.99
C PHE A 48 6.24 23.35 -0.46
N ILE A 49 6.11 23.60 0.85
CA ILE A 49 6.55 24.86 1.47
C ILE A 49 8.08 24.90 1.63
N PHE A 50 8.69 23.76 2.01
CA PHE A 50 10.09 23.72 2.43
C PHE A 50 11.09 23.25 1.36
N ILE A 51 10.62 22.74 0.23
CA ILE A 51 11.48 22.22 -0.85
C ILE A 51 11.28 23.07 -2.10
N SER A 52 12.36 23.68 -2.56
CA SER A 52 12.35 24.48 -3.79
C SER A 52 13.52 24.17 -4.71
N GLN A 53 14.59 23.54 -4.20
CA GLN A 53 15.79 23.24 -4.96
C GLN A 53 16.05 21.71 -5.02
N PRO A 54 16.67 21.18 -6.10
CA PRO A 54 17.04 19.76 -6.20
C PRO A 54 18.00 19.30 -5.08
N GLU A 55 18.76 20.23 -4.51
CA GLU A 55 19.70 19.98 -3.41
C GLU A 55 19.00 19.64 -2.08
N ASP A 56 17.71 19.98 -1.95
CA ASP A 56 16.89 19.72 -0.76
C ASP A 56 16.36 18.28 -0.69
N ALA A 57 16.78 17.37 -1.57
CA ALA A 57 16.34 15.98 -1.58
C ALA A 57 16.52 15.27 -0.22
N ILE A 58 17.55 15.62 0.55
CA ILE A 58 17.76 15.08 1.91
C ILE A 58 16.69 15.60 2.87
N LYS A 59 16.32 16.88 2.79
CA LYS A 59 15.24 17.46 3.60
C LYS A 59 13.89 16.83 3.25
N ALA A 60 13.67 16.52 1.98
CA ALA A 60 12.49 15.78 1.53
C ALA A 60 12.37 14.41 2.19
N LEU A 61 13.45 13.62 2.15
CA LEU A 61 13.51 12.31 2.81
C LEU A 61 13.31 12.42 4.32
N MET A 62 13.90 13.43 4.95
CA MET A 62 13.71 13.70 6.37
C MET A 62 12.23 13.94 6.69
N ILE A 63 11.57 14.87 6.00
CA ILE A 63 10.14 15.16 6.18
C ILE A 63 9.30 13.88 6.01
N MET A 64 9.50 13.15 4.90
CA MET A 64 8.76 11.91 4.62
C MET A 64 8.95 10.86 5.72
N SER A 65 10.18 10.65 6.17
CA SER A 65 10.50 9.69 7.24
C SER A 65 9.92 10.11 8.58
N SER A 66 9.90 11.40 8.92
CA SER A 66 9.31 11.90 10.17
C SER A 66 7.80 11.66 10.23
N PHE A 67 7.07 11.97 9.15
CA PHE A 67 5.63 11.71 9.08
C PHE A 67 5.31 10.21 9.06
N ALA A 68 6.13 9.39 8.38
CA ALA A 68 5.98 7.95 8.39
C ALA A 68 6.20 7.36 9.81
N LEU A 69 7.25 7.81 10.51
CA LEU A 69 7.53 7.39 11.88
C LEU A 69 6.40 7.80 12.83
N LEU A 70 5.89 9.02 12.70
CA LEU A 70 4.75 9.49 13.48
C LEU A 70 3.52 8.60 13.27
N ASN A 71 3.23 8.24 12.01
CA ASN A 71 2.14 7.33 11.68
C ASN A 71 2.32 5.97 12.37
N THR A 72 3.53 5.42 12.34
CA THR A 72 3.85 4.13 12.96
C THR A 72 3.75 4.19 14.48
N VAL A 73 4.29 5.23 15.13
CA VAL A 73 4.22 5.42 16.59
C VAL A 73 2.78 5.52 17.07
N VAL A 74 1.97 6.36 16.42
CA VAL A 74 0.54 6.48 16.75
C VAL A 74 -0.20 5.17 16.46
N GLY A 75 0.15 4.49 15.36
CA GLY A 75 -0.37 3.17 15.04
C GLY A 75 -0.12 2.15 16.16
N PHE A 76 1.10 2.06 16.69
CA PHE A 76 1.41 1.19 17.84
C PHE A 76 0.67 1.57 19.11
N TYR A 77 0.50 2.88 19.37
CA TYR A 77 -0.32 3.33 20.49
C TYR A 77 -1.78 2.87 20.36
N LEU A 78 -2.36 2.92 19.16
CA LEU A 78 -3.70 2.40 18.91
C LEU A 78 -3.76 0.87 19.06
N VAL A 79 -2.74 0.14 18.61
CA VAL A 79 -2.63 -1.31 18.82
C VAL A 79 -2.67 -1.63 20.32
N TYR A 80 -1.89 -0.90 21.12
CA TYR A 80 -1.87 -1.06 22.56
C TYR A 80 -3.25 -0.81 23.19
N LYS A 81 -4.02 0.19 22.72
CA LYS A 81 -5.40 0.41 23.18
C LYS A 81 -6.36 -0.73 22.85
N VAL A 82 -6.18 -1.40 21.71
CA VAL A 82 -7.11 -2.44 21.23
C VAL A 82 -6.76 -3.82 21.78
N VAL A 83 -5.47 -4.16 21.82
CA VAL A 83 -4.98 -5.49 22.21
C VAL A 83 -4.52 -5.53 23.67
N GLY A 84 -4.26 -4.37 24.27
CA GLY A 84 -3.68 -4.26 25.60
C GLY A 84 -2.16 -4.46 25.60
N GLY A 85 -1.62 -4.88 26.74
CA GLY A 85 -0.20 -5.21 26.89
C GLY A 85 0.19 -6.44 26.07
N TYR A 86 1.19 -6.30 25.21
CA TYR A 86 1.76 -7.41 24.44
C TYR A 86 3.15 -7.77 24.95
N SER A 87 3.48 -9.06 24.94
CA SER A 87 4.81 -9.57 25.28
C SER A 87 5.59 -9.92 24.02
N PHE A 88 6.83 -9.45 23.91
CA PHE A 88 7.68 -9.71 22.76
C PHE A 88 8.26 -11.13 22.85
N LYS A 89 7.67 -12.08 22.10
CA LYS A 89 8.17 -13.46 22.01
C LYS A 89 8.89 -13.67 20.68
N PHE A 90 10.21 -13.65 20.71
CA PHE A 90 11.06 -13.82 19.52
C PHE A 90 10.73 -15.09 18.71
N ARG A 91 10.54 -16.22 19.41
CA ARG A 91 10.20 -17.50 18.78
C ARG A 91 8.84 -17.48 18.05
N GLY A 92 7.88 -16.74 18.59
CA GLY A 92 6.57 -16.54 17.94
C GLY A 92 6.68 -15.66 16.69
N GLY A 93 7.50 -14.60 16.75
CA GLY A 93 7.80 -13.76 15.59
C GLY A 93 8.44 -14.54 14.44
N LEU A 94 9.42 -15.40 14.75
CA LEU A 94 10.07 -16.26 13.73
C LEU A 94 9.08 -17.24 13.09
N ALA A 95 8.18 -17.84 13.87
CA ALA A 95 7.14 -18.71 13.35
C ALA A 95 6.21 -17.94 12.40
N GLN A 96 5.78 -16.73 12.79
CA GLN A 96 4.90 -15.90 11.96
C GLN A 96 5.57 -15.46 10.65
N ILE A 97 6.88 -15.17 10.67
CA ILE A 97 7.63 -14.87 9.45
C ILE A 97 7.65 -16.08 8.52
N LYS A 98 7.85 -17.29 9.06
CA LYS A 98 7.86 -18.53 8.28
C LYS A 98 6.50 -18.80 7.64
N ASP A 99 5.41 -18.65 8.41
CA ASP A 99 4.05 -18.86 7.92
C ASP A 99 3.65 -17.78 6.89
N GLY A 100 4.06 -16.53 7.12
CA GLY A 100 3.83 -15.41 6.23
C GLY A 100 4.71 -15.39 4.98
N PHE A 101 5.71 -16.26 4.86
CA PHE A 101 6.71 -16.20 3.80
C PHE A 101 6.09 -16.37 2.40
N HIS A 102 5.08 -17.22 2.26
CA HIS A 102 4.36 -17.37 1.00
C HIS A 102 3.63 -16.09 0.58
N SER A 103 3.01 -15.39 1.54
CA SER A 103 2.38 -14.09 1.30
C SER A 103 3.40 -13.01 0.94
N PHE A 104 4.58 -13.05 1.57
CA PHE A 104 5.70 -12.17 1.23
C PHE A 104 6.17 -12.41 -0.21
N LEU A 105 6.35 -13.68 -0.61
CA LEU A 105 6.77 -14.03 -1.97
C LEU A 105 5.73 -13.56 -3.00
N TYR A 106 4.45 -13.85 -2.76
CA TYR A 106 3.36 -13.40 -3.62
C TYR A 106 3.33 -11.87 -3.79
N LYS A 107 3.37 -11.12 -2.68
CA LYS A 107 3.38 -9.65 -2.72
C LYS A 107 4.64 -9.10 -3.39
N SER A 108 5.79 -9.72 -3.16
CA SER A 108 7.07 -9.29 -3.77
C SER A 108 7.05 -9.52 -5.28
N SER A 109 6.63 -10.70 -5.74
CA SER A 109 6.46 -10.99 -7.16
C SER A 109 5.48 -10.03 -7.82
N ASN A 110 4.35 -9.72 -7.18
CA ASN A 110 3.39 -8.75 -7.68
C ASN A 110 4.00 -7.34 -7.80
N ASN A 111 4.76 -6.89 -6.79
CA ASN A 111 5.45 -5.59 -6.85
C ASN A 111 6.52 -5.52 -7.94
N ILE A 112 7.27 -6.61 -8.15
CA ILE A 112 8.24 -6.71 -9.24
C ILE A 112 7.51 -6.64 -10.58
N MET A 113 6.46 -7.43 -10.77
CA MET A 113 5.66 -7.42 -12.00
C MET A 113 5.09 -6.03 -12.31
N MET A 114 4.59 -5.33 -11.28
CA MET A 114 4.04 -3.99 -11.42
C MET A 114 5.09 -2.89 -11.59
N SER A 115 6.35 -3.10 -11.21
CA SER A 115 7.43 -2.13 -11.39
C SER A 115 8.33 -2.45 -12.59
N ALA A 116 8.26 -3.66 -13.13
CA ALA A 116 9.04 -4.12 -14.27
C ALA A 116 8.67 -3.46 -15.59
N GLY A 117 7.42 -3.00 -15.77
CA GLY A 117 6.95 -2.41 -17.04
C GLY A 117 7.86 -1.30 -17.56
N PRO A 118 8.00 -0.17 -16.84
CA PRO A 118 8.89 0.92 -17.25
C PRO A 118 10.37 0.49 -17.35
N ALA A 119 10.82 -0.40 -16.47
CA ALA A 119 12.21 -0.89 -16.48
C ALA A 119 12.53 -1.69 -17.74
N LEU A 120 11.65 -2.61 -18.15
CA LEU A 120 11.78 -3.41 -19.37
C LEU A 120 11.74 -2.53 -20.61
N VAL A 121 10.81 -1.56 -20.67
CA VAL A 121 10.75 -0.59 -21.78
C VAL A 121 12.04 0.22 -21.88
N GLY A 122 12.64 0.59 -20.74
CA GLY A 122 13.92 1.30 -20.72
C GLY A 122 15.07 0.48 -21.28
N VAL A 123 15.15 -0.79 -20.90
CA VAL A 123 16.20 -1.70 -21.39
C VAL A 123 16.02 -2.05 -22.88
N MET A 124 14.78 -2.27 -23.33
CA MET A 124 14.49 -2.75 -24.69
C MET A 124 14.36 -1.63 -25.72
N CYS A 125 13.73 -0.51 -25.35
CA CYS A 125 13.33 0.55 -26.28
C CYS A 125 13.98 1.90 -25.98
N GLY A 126 14.75 2.01 -24.90
CA GLY A 126 15.45 3.22 -24.49
C GLY A 126 14.59 4.23 -23.73
N GLN A 127 15.26 5.24 -23.17
CA GLN A 127 14.65 6.21 -22.24
C GLN A 127 13.54 7.06 -22.86
N ALA A 128 13.61 7.35 -24.16
CA ALA A 128 12.57 8.09 -24.87
C ALA A 128 11.23 7.34 -24.91
N ALA A 129 11.26 6.01 -25.01
CA ALA A 129 10.06 5.18 -24.94
C ALA A 129 9.48 5.14 -23.52
N VAL A 130 10.34 5.08 -22.49
CA VAL A 130 9.91 5.14 -21.08
C VAL A 130 9.19 6.44 -20.76
N ALA A 131 9.69 7.57 -21.28
CA ALA A 131 9.08 8.87 -21.08
C ALA A 131 7.64 8.95 -21.64
N LYS A 132 7.35 8.20 -22.72
CA LYS A 132 6.00 8.09 -23.29
C LYS A 132 5.13 7.06 -22.55
N TYR A 133 5.72 5.93 -22.15
CA TYR A 133 5.01 4.84 -21.50
C TYR A 133 4.61 5.14 -20.04
N ALA A 134 5.52 5.69 -19.25
CA ALA A 134 5.33 5.83 -17.80
C ALA A 134 4.14 6.73 -17.41
N PRO A 135 3.84 7.85 -18.10
CA PRO A 135 2.64 8.64 -17.82
C PRO A 135 1.35 7.87 -18.10
N ALA A 136 1.27 7.19 -19.24
CA ALA A 136 0.09 6.39 -19.62
C ALA A 136 -0.15 5.24 -18.63
N GLU A 137 0.92 4.54 -18.24
CA GLU A 137 0.83 3.46 -17.26
C GLU A 137 0.33 3.97 -15.88
N LYS A 138 0.78 5.16 -15.45
CA LYS A 138 0.32 5.78 -14.19
C LYS A 138 -1.17 6.08 -14.21
N ILE A 139 -1.71 6.57 -15.33
CA ILE A 139 -3.15 6.85 -15.48
C ILE A 139 -3.95 5.54 -15.37
N ILE A 140 -3.51 4.49 -16.07
CA ILE A 140 -4.14 3.16 -15.99
C ILE A 140 -4.09 2.62 -14.56
N LYS A 141 -2.94 2.70 -13.89
CA LYS A 141 -2.77 2.25 -12.51
C LYS A 141 -3.65 3.04 -11.53
N ALA A 142 -3.85 4.34 -11.75
CA ALA A 142 -4.75 5.15 -10.93
C ALA A 142 -6.20 4.67 -11.03
N SER A 143 -6.68 4.37 -12.24
CA SER A 143 -8.02 3.83 -12.46
C SER A 143 -8.19 2.43 -11.85
N VAL A 144 -7.23 1.54 -12.05
CA VAL A 144 -7.23 0.21 -11.40
C VAL A 144 -7.17 0.34 -9.88
N GLY A 145 -6.47 1.35 -9.36
CA GLY A 145 -6.35 1.62 -7.93
C GLY A 145 -7.70 1.84 -7.22
N LEU A 146 -8.73 2.31 -7.92
CA LEU A 146 -10.07 2.52 -7.37
C LEU A 146 -10.79 1.20 -7.05
N VAL A 147 -10.38 0.10 -7.68
CA VAL A 147 -10.91 -1.27 -7.44
C VAL A 147 -10.38 -1.83 -6.11
N GLY A 148 -9.17 -1.43 -5.70
CA GLY A 148 -8.45 -1.97 -4.54
C GLY A 148 -9.20 -1.84 -3.20
N PRO A 149 -9.72 -0.65 -2.82
CA PRO A 149 -10.43 -0.45 -1.55
C PRO A 149 -11.68 -1.32 -1.41
N VAL A 150 -12.40 -1.56 -2.52
CA VAL A 150 -13.59 -2.41 -2.55
C VAL A 150 -13.21 -3.85 -2.20
N LEU A 151 -12.11 -4.35 -2.78
CA LEU A 151 -11.57 -5.68 -2.46
C LEU A 151 -11.10 -5.77 -1.00
N ILE A 152 -10.39 -4.77 -0.48
CA ILE A 152 -9.89 -4.78 0.91
C ILE A 152 -11.04 -4.82 1.92
N GLY A 153 -12.13 -4.08 1.68
CA GLY A 153 -13.31 -4.09 2.55
C GLY A 153 -14.12 -5.39 2.44
N LEU A 154 -14.23 -5.99 1.24
CA LEU A 154 -15.01 -7.20 1.03
C LEU A 154 -14.25 -8.49 1.41
N TYR A 155 -12.92 -8.46 1.43
CA TYR A 155 -12.10 -9.66 1.66
C TYR A 155 -12.39 -10.37 3.00
N PRO A 156 -12.48 -9.67 4.16
CA PRO A 156 -12.79 -10.31 5.45
C PRO A 156 -14.20 -10.91 5.46
N TYR A 157 -15.17 -10.19 4.90
CA TYR A 157 -16.56 -10.64 4.79
C TYR A 157 -16.68 -11.91 3.93
N LEU A 158 -16.03 -11.92 2.76
CA LEU A 158 -16.01 -13.07 1.87
C LEU A 158 -15.31 -14.27 2.52
N SER A 159 -14.16 -14.07 3.16
CA SER A 159 -13.43 -15.14 3.85
C SER A 159 -14.26 -15.80 4.96
N ARG A 160 -14.98 -15.00 5.77
CA ARG A 160 -15.84 -15.50 6.84
C ARG A 160 -17.07 -16.25 6.31
N LYS A 161 -17.71 -15.75 5.24
CA LYS A 161 -18.89 -16.40 4.64
C LYS A 161 -18.56 -17.67 3.87
N LEU A 162 -17.43 -17.71 3.16
CA LEU A 162 -16.96 -18.90 2.43
C LEU A 162 -16.76 -20.11 3.35
N LEU A 163 -16.43 -19.89 4.62
CA LEU A 163 -16.32 -20.95 5.63
C LEU A 163 -17.67 -21.53 6.09
N GLN A 164 -18.79 -20.83 5.86
CA GLN A 164 -20.12 -21.23 6.36
C GLN A 164 -21.03 -21.89 5.30
N SER A 165 -20.91 -21.56 4.01
CA SER A 165 -21.67 -22.25 2.94
C SER A 165 -21.03 -22.07 1.55
N THR A 166 -20.94 -23.14 0.77
CA THR A 166 -20.08 -23.15 -0.44
C THR A 166 -20.79 -22.67 -1.72
N THR A 167 -22.11 -22.88 -1.87
CA THR A 167 -22.81 -22.77 -3.17
C THR A 167 -23.48 -21.41 -3.43
N LEU A 168 -24.13 -20.80 -2.45
CA LEU A 168 -24.75 -19.46 -2.61
C LEU A 168 -23.68 -18.35 -2.71
N ASN A 169 -22.50 -18.58 -2.10
CA ASN A 169 -21.42 -17.61 -1.99
C ASN A 169 -20.57 -17.45 -3.26
N LEU A 170 -20.52 -18.47 -4.14
CA LEU A 170 -19.79 -18.36 -5.41
C LEU A 170 -20.47 -17.40 -6.40
N LYS A 171 -21.80 -17.35 -6.43
CA LYS A 171 -22.55 -16.40 -7.28
C LYS A 171 -22.40 -14.95 -6.82
N PHE A 172 -22.31 -14.72 -5.50
CA PHE A 172 -22.08 -13.38 -4.96
C PHE A 172 -20.63 -12.91 -5.20
N SER A 173 -19.66 -13.80 -5.02
CA SER A 173 -18.26 -13.55 -5.35
C SER A 173 -18.08 -13.27 -6.85
N SER A 174 -18.71 -14.07 -7.73
CA SER A 174 -18.64 -13.84 -9.18
C SER A 174 -19.34 -12.55 -9.61
N PHE A 175 -20.43 -12.14 -8.93
CA PHE A 175 -21.06 -10.83 -9.15
C PHE A 175 -20.15 -9.66 -8.77
N ILE A 176 -19.44 -9.76 -7.64
CA ILE A 176 -18.45 -8.75 -7.23
C ILE A 176 -17.31 -8.68 -8.26
N VAL A 177 -16.78 -9.82 -8.68
CA VAL A 177 -15.71 -9.88 -9.70
C VAL A 177 -16.18 -9.30 -11.03
N ALA A 178 -17.40 -9.64 -11.46
CA ALA A 178 -17.99 -9.09 -12.68
C ALA A 178 -18.19 -7.57 -12.57
N GLY A 179 -18.70 -7.07 -11.44
CA GLY A 179 -18.87 -5.64 -11.19
C GLY A 179 -17.54 -4.88 -11.22
N LEU A 180 -16.49 -5.45 -10.62
CA LEU A 180 -15.14 -4.87 -10.67
C LEU A 180 -14.57 -4.87 -12.10
N PHE A 181 -14.85 -5.93 -12.88
CA PHE A 181 -14.45 -6.01 -14.29
C PHE A 181 -15.14 -4.92 -15.12
N PHE A 182 -16.46 -4.75 -15.00
CA PHE A 182 -17.20 -3.71 -15.71
C PHE A 182 -16.79 -2.29 -15.28
N ALA A 183 -16.57 -2.06 -13.99
CA ALA A 183 -16.03 -0.79 -13.52
C ALA A 183 -14.64 -0.49 -14.11
N GLY A 184 -13.78 -1.51 -14.24
CA GLY A 184 -12.50 -1.41 -14.93
C GLY A 184 -12.63 -1.06 -16.41
N VAL A 185 -13.57 -1.69 -17.12
CA VAL A 185 -13.84 -1.41 -18.54
C VAL A 185 -14.36 0.00 -18.74
N ILE A 186 -15.27 0.48 -17.88
CA ILE A 186 -15.76 1.86 -17.91
C ILE A 186 -14.62 2.85 -17.64
N GLY A 187 -13.78 2.56 -16.65
CA GLY A 187 -12.59 3.38 -16.36
C GLY A 187 -11.63 3.44 -17.55
N ALA A 188 -11.41 2.33 -18.25
CA ALA A 188 -10.59 2.29 -19.46
C ALA A 188 -11.22 3.08 -20.61
N ALA A 189 -12.55 3.00 -20.80
CA ALA A 189 -13.26 3.75 -21.81
C ALA A 189 -13.19 5.27 -21.58
N ILE A 190 -13.27 5.73 -20.32
CA ILE A 190 -13.15 7.16 -19.96
C ILE A 190 -11.73 7.69 -20.21
N ILE A 191 -10.70 6.87 -20.08
CA ILE A 191 -9.31 7.30 -20.38
C ILE A 191 -9.06 7.39 -21.90
N TYR A 192 -9.80 6.63 -22.70
CA TYR A 192 -9.60 6.55 -24.14
C TYR A 192 -10.39 7.60 -24.94
N VAL A 193 -11.36 8.26 -24.32
CA VAL A 193 -12.17 9.38 -24.87
C VAL A 193 -11.56 10.71 -24.44
#